data_AF-A0A7C1GBS3-F1
#
_entry.id   AF-A0A7C1GBS3-F1
#
_cell.length_a   1.000
_cell.length_b   1.000
_cell.length_c   1.000
_cell.angle_alpha   90.00
_cell.angle_beta   90.00
_cell.angle_gamma   90.00
#
_symmetry.space_group_name_H-M   'P 1'
#
loop_
_entity.id
_entity.type
_entity.pdbx_description
1 polymer ?
#
loop_
_entity_poly.entity_id
_entity_poly.type
_entity_poly.pdbx_seq_one_letter_code
_entity_poly.pdbx_strand_id
1 'polypeptide(L)' 'LDLEAEVKKLDNQGIIHSIRGRRDLDEAAGAYKNIDQVIENQIDLVEVVVTLHPLAVIKG' A
#
# COMPACT_ATOMS: atom_id res chain seq x y z
N LEU A 1 14.11 -1.09 -2.67
CA LEU A 1 13.15 -0.49 -1.71
C LEU A 1 13.92 0.39 -0.76
N ASP A 2 13.52 1.65 -0.61
CA ASP A 2 14.12 2.60 0.33
C ASP A 2 13.18 2.75 1.53
N LEU A 3 13.70 2.42 2.72
CA LEU A 3 12.94 2.44 3.97
C LEU A 3 12.41 3.84 4.29
N GLU A 4 13.24 4.85 4.10
CA GLU A 4 12.93 6.22 4.45
C GLU A 4 11.87 6.79 3.50
N ALA A 5 11.97 6.46 2.22
CA ALA A 5 10.98 6.86 1.23
C ALA A 5 9.60 6.23 1.50
N GLU A 6 9.54 4.96 1.88
CA GLU A 6 8.27 4.28 2.20
C GLU A 6 7.64 4.79 3.50
N VAL A 7 8.44 5.01 4.56
CA VAL A 7 7.96 5.63 5.81
C VAL A 7 7.40 7.02 5.53
N LYS A 8 8.17 7.87 4.82
CA LYS A 8 7.74 9.22 4.45
C LYS A 8 6.47 9.22 3.61
N LYS A 9 6.30 8.24 2.72
CA LYS A 9 5.09 8.09 1.91
C LYS A 9 3.87 7.81 2.78
N LEU A 10 3.99 6.89 3.75
CA LEU A 10 2.91 6.56 4.68
C LEU A 10 2.58 7.72 5.62
N ASP A 11 3.60 8.40 6.15
CA ASP A 11 3.44 9.58 7.00
C ASP A 11 2.73 10.72 6.26
N ASN A 12 3.12 11.00 5.02
CA ASN A 12 2.46 12.01 4.18
C ASN A 12 0.98 11.68 3.90
N GLN A 13 0.63 10.40 3.92
CA GLN A 13 -0.74 9.92 3.74
C GLN A 13 -1.51 9.82 5.06
N GLY A 14 -0.88 10.13 6.20
CA GLY A 14 -1.48 10.03 7.53
C GLY A 14 -1.74 8.59 7.97
N ILE A 15 -1.03 7.62 7.41
CA ILE A 15 -1.21 6.19 7.68
C ILE A 15 -0.33 5.78 8.86
N ILE A 16 -0.95 5.27 9.93
CA ILE A 16 -0.22 4.74 11.08
C ILE A 16 0.46 3.43 10.68
N HIS A 17 1.77 3.29 10.84
CA HIS A 17 2.48 2.08 10.42
C HIS A 17 3.39 1.49 11.50
N SER A 18 3.61 0.18 11.40
CA SER A 18 4.48 -0.60 12.30
C SER A 18 5.88 -0.87 11.75
N ILE A 19 6.23 -0.29 10.60
CA ILE A 19 7.54 -0.44 9.95
C ILE A 19 8.65 0.08 10.87
N ARG A 20 9.60 -0.78 11.23
CA ARG A 20 10.74 -0.48 12.12
C ARG A 20 12.09 -0.74 11.46
N GLY A 21 12.15 -1.50 10.37
CA GLY A 21 13.39 -1.78 9.66
C GLY A 21 13.21 -2.32 8.25
N ARG A 22 14.32 -2.53 7.53
CA ARG A 22 14.33 -2.95 6.12
C ARG A 22 13.64 -4.30 5.86
N ARG A 23 13.60 -5.21 6.85
CA ARG A 23 12.91 -6.50 6.73
C ARG A 23 11.39 -6.36 6.64
N ASP A 24 10.84 -5.24 7.11
CA ASP A 24 9.40 -4.96 7.05
C ASP A 24 8.98 -4.41 5.67
N LEU A 25 9.96 -4.15 4.79
CA LEU A 25 9.76 -3.63 3.43
C LEU A 25 9.49 -4.69 2.38
N ASP A 26 9.73 -5.97 2.67
CA ASP A 26 9.46 -7.05 1.72
C ASP A 26 7.95 -7.11 1.37
N GLU A 27 7.10 -6.53 2.23
CA GLU A 27 5.67 -6.31 2.02
C GLU A 27 5.28 -4.83 1.89
N ALA A 28 6.20 -3.91 1.61
CA ALA A 28 5.86 -2.51 1.41
C ALA A 28 5.04 -2.31 0.12
N ALA A 29 4.25 -1.23 0.05
CA ALA A 29 3.36 -0.98 -1.09
C ALA A 29 4.12 -0.92 -2.43
N GLY A 30 5.40 -0.51 -2.43
CA GLY A 30 6.27 -0.53 -3.60
C GLY A 30 6.69 -1.92 -4.11
N ALA A 31 6.40 -3.00 -3.38
CA ALA A 31 6.63 -4.38 -3.82
C ALA A 31 5.48 -4.93 -4.69
N TYR A 32 4.33 -4.24 -4.72
CA TYR A 32 3.14 -4.67 -5.42
C TYR A 32 2.84 -3.77 -6.64
N LYS A 33 2.02 -4.28 -7.57
CA LYS A 33 1.53 -3.51 -8.72
C LYS A 33 0.61 -2.38 -8.23
N ASN A 34 0.47 -1.33 -9.04
CA ASN A 34 -0.54 -0.30 -8.78
C ASN A 34 -1.94 -0.93 -8.85
N ILE A 35 -2.68 -0.89 -7.73
CA ILE A 35 -4.02 -1.48 -7.64
C ILE A 35 -5.02 -0.82 -8.59
N ASP A 36 -4.91 0.50 -8.81
CA ASP A 36 -5.81 1.23 -9.71
C ASP A 36 -5.69 0.71 -11.15
N GLN A 37 -4.45 0.48 -11.59
CA GLN A 37 -4.18 -0.09 -12.92
C GLN A 37 -4.67 -1.55 -13.01
N VAL A 38 -4.53 -2.34 -11.94
CA VAL A 38 -5.01 -3.72 -11.93
C VAL A 38 -6.54 -3.75 -12.04
N ILE A 39 -7.25 -2.89 -11.29
CA ILE A 39 -8.71 -2.81 -11.33
C ILE A 39 -9.20 -2.31 -12.68
N GLU A 40 -8.57 -1.27 -13.25
CA GLU A 40 -8.93 -0.74 -14.58
C GLU A 40 -8.88 -1.83 -15.66
N ASN A 41 -7.85 -2.69 -15.63
CA ASN A 41 -7.70 -3.79 -16.58
C ASN A 41 -8.71 -4.94 -16.38
N GLN A 42 -9.54 -4.92 -15.35
CA GLN A 42 -10.48 -6.00 -15.00
C GLN A 42 -11.93 -5.52 -14.94
N ILE A 43 -12.21 -4.24 -15.19
CA ILE A 43 -13.54 -3.63 -15.03
C ILE A 43 -14.60 -4.19 -15.99
N ASP A 44 -14.17 -4.88 -17.05
CA ASP A 44 -15.03 -5.62 -17.97
C ASP A 44 -15.55 -6.95 -17.36
N LEU A 45 -14.87 -7.46 -16.33
CA LEU A 45 -15.19 -8.71 -15.66
C LEU A 45 -15.75 -8.53 -14.24
N VAL A 46 -15.52 -7.37 -13.60
CA VAL A 46 -15.91 -7.10 -12.21
C VAL A 46 -16.53 -5.71 -12.04
N GLU A 47 -17.37 -5.55 -11.01
CA GLU A 47 -17.92 -4.26 -10.60
C GLU A 47 -17.26 -3.80 -9.28
N VAL A 48 -16.80 -2.55 -9.24
CA VAL A 48 -16.24 -1.94 -8.02
C VAL A 48 -17.36 -1.47 -7.11
N VAL A 49 -17.55 -2.17 -5.99
CA VAL A 49 -18.57 -1.81 -4.99
C VAL A 49 -18.13 -0.61 -4.15
N VAL A 50 -16.88 -0.61 -3.68
CA VAL A 50 -16.33 0.44 -2.81
C VAL A 50 -14.80 0.41 -2.84
N THR A 51 -14.17 1.58 -2.68
CA THR A 51 -12.72 1.72 -2.51
C THR A 51 -12.40 2.09 -1.07
N LEU A 52 -11.41 1.42 -0.47
CA LEU A 52 -10.98 1.65 0.90
C LEU A 52 -9.62 2.32 0.94
N HIS A 53 -9.45 3.23 1.91
CA HIS A 53 -8.17 3.85 2.21
C HIS A 53 -7.70 3.36 3.59
N PRO A 54 -6.43 2.95 3.73
CA PRO A 54 -5.93 2.44 5.00
C PRO A 54 -5.80 3.58 6.02
N LEU A 55 -6.19 3.30 7.26
CA LEU A 55 -5.89 4.16 8.42
C LEU A 55 -4.60 3.70 9.11
N ALA A 56 -4.37 2.39 9.17
CA ALA A 56 -3.19 1.81 9.82
C ALA A 56 -2.74 0.50 9.15
N VAL A 57 -1.43 0.22 9.22
CA VAL A 57 -0.79 -1.01 8.73
C VAL A 57 0.06 -1.63 9.85
N ILE A 58 -0.46 -2.72 10.41
CA ILE A 58 0.21 -3.50 11.46
C ILE A 58 0.68 -4.81 10.86
N LYS A 59 2.00 -5.01 10.81
CA LYS A 59 2.67 -6.23 10.35
C LYS A 59 3.23 -6.97 11.56
N GLY A 60 3.13 -8.30 11.54
CA GLY A 60 3.63 -9.21 12.58
C GLY A 60 4.89 -9.93 12.17
#